data_AF-A0A2K2VY82-F1
#
_entry.id   AF-A0A2K2VY82-F1
#
_cell.length_a   1.000
_cell.length_b   1.000
_cell.length_c   1.000
_cell.angle_alpha   90.00
_cell.angle_beta   90.00
_cell.angle_gamma   90.00
#
_symmetry.space_group_name_H-M   'P 1'
#
loop_
_entity.id
_entity.type
_entity.pdbx_description
1 polymer ?
#
loop_
_entity_poly.entity_id
_entity_poly.type
_entity_poly.pdbx_seq_one_letter_code
_entity_poly.pdbx_strand_id
1 'polypeptide(L)'
;MDGRNIVPCWEASSKKEYAAYTLRPKIHRALPEFLKDFPLAQKHPFPWPKKVKKTNWDEAEISLKIDRSVPEVDWLLPGEKAAAATLDRFLTKKLSAYASRRNDPTEDGVSNLSPYLHFGQISAQRVALQLKKKKVNKESKDGFLEELIVRRELSDNFCFYNPDYDRFAGFPEWAQKTLNEHRGDKREYLYSLEQFEDGKTHDDLWNAAQMEMVHRGKMHGYLRMYWAKKILEWTGSPEEALEVAILLNDKYELDGRDTNGYVGIAWSVGGVHDRAWKERPIFGKIRYMSYGGCKAKFDVNSYIKHNLS
;
A
#
# COMPACT_ATOMS: atom_id res chain seq x y z
N MET A 1 0.96 -22.61 -6.78
CA MET A 1 1.77 -22.28 -5.58
C MET A 1 1.53 -20.82 -5.27
N ASP A 2 1.25 -20.48 -4.01
CA ASP A 2 1.29 -19.09 -3.55
C ASP A 2 2.70 -18.80 -3.04
N GLY A 3 3.44 -17.95 -3.75
CA GLY A 3 4.80 -17.55 -3.38
C GLY A 3 4.88 -16.20 -2.65
N ARG A 4 3.73 -15.55 -2.45
CA ARG A 4 3.63 -14.16 -1.95
C ARG A 4 3.12 -14.12 -0.52
N ASN A 5 2.14 -14.95 -0.18
CA ASN A 5 1.49 -14.99 1.12
C ASN A 5 2.12 -16.03 2.05
N ILE A 6 1.98 -15.83 3.36
CA ILE A 6 2.39 -16.83 4.34
C ILE A 6 1.36 -17.96 4.32
N VAL A 7 0.07 -17.61 4.44
CA VAL A 7 -1.02 -18.56 4.28
C VAL A 7 -1.55 -18.43 2.85
N PRO A 8 -1.59 -19.51 2.04
CA PRO A 8 -2.12 -19.43 0.68
C PRO A 8 -3.51 -18.79 0.67
N CYS A 9 -3.77 -17.87 -0.27
CA CYS A 9 -4.99 -17.05 -0.26
C CYS A 9 -6.29 -17.88 -0.17
N TRP A 10 -6.35 -19.02 -0.87
CA TRP A 10 -7.51 -19.93 -0.86
C TRP A 10 -7.62 -20.79 0.42
N GLU A 11 -6.53 -20.98 1.16
CA GLU A 11 -6.52 -21.65 2.47
C GLU A 11 -6.85 -20.68 3.61
N ALA A 12 -6.45 -19.41 3.49
CA ALA A 12 -6.70 -18.38 4.49
C ALA A 12 -8.20 -18.12 4.71
N SER A 13 -8.98 -18.15 3.63
CA SER A 13 -10.44 -18.16 3.66
C SER A 13 -11.01 -18.68 2.35
N SER A 14 -12.17 -19.34 2.40
CA SER A 14 -12.92 -19.80 1.21
C SER A 14 -13.81 -18.72 0.57
N LYS A 15 -13.75 -17.48 1.07
CA LYS A 15 -14.56 -16.35 0.58
C LYS A 15 -13.88 -15.01 0.83
N LYS A 16 -14.43 -13.97 0.21
CA LYS A 16 -14.13 -12.56 0.51
C LYS A 16 -14.44 -12.27 1.98
N GLU A 17 -13.45 -11.78 2.71
CA GLU A 17 -13.59 -11.35 4.10
C GLU A 17 -14.06 -9.89 4.18
N TYR A 18 -14.95 -9.61 5.13
CA TYR A 18 -15.51 -8.26 5.28
C TYR A 18 -14.48 -7.28 5.83
N ALA A 19 -13.67 -7.70 6.80
CA ALA A 19 -12.72 -6.82 7.48
C ALA A 19 -11.56 -7.61 8.10
N ALA A 20 -10.53 -6.89 8.53
CA ALA A 20 -9.37 -7.50 9.18
C ALA A 20 -9.75 -8.36 10.39
N TYR A 21 -10.76 -7.98 11.17
CA TYR A 21 -11.18 -8.78 12.34
C TYR A 21 -11.83 -10.12 11.99
N THR A 22 -12.32 -10.31 10.76
CA THR A 22 -12.89 -11.59 10.32
C THR A 22 -11.83 -12.52 9.72
N LEU A 23 -10.82 -11.97 9.02
CA LEU A 23 -9.69 -12.73 8.48
C LEU A 23 -8.65 -13.09 9.55
N ARG A 24 -8.31 -12.15 10.45
CA ARG A 24 -7.28 -12.30 11.48
C ARG A 24 -7.33 -13.63 12.26
N PRO A 25 -8.47 -14.05 12.84
CA PRO A 25 -8.52 -15.33 13.58
C PRO A 25 -8.27 -16.55 12.69
N LYS A 26 -8.62 -16.49 11.38
CA LYS A 26 -8.36 -17.59 10.44
C LYS A 26 -6.88 -17.69 10.12
N ILE A 27 -6.25 -16.55 9.80
CA ILE A 27 -4.80 -16.46 9.60
C ILE A 27 -4.06 -16.98 10.83
N HIS A 28 -4.38 -16.48 12.04
CA HIS A 28 -3.68 -16.91 13.24
C HIS A 28 -3.81 -18.41 13.53
N ARG A 29 -4.94 -19.03 13.19
CA ARG A 29 -5.12 -20.48 13.31
C ARG A 29 -4.23 -21.25 12.33
N ALA A 30 -4.03 -20.73 11.13
CA ALA A 30 -3.21 -21.33 10.08
C ALA A 30 -1.70 -21.05 10.26
N LEU A 31 -1.30 -19.94 10.88
CA LEU A 31 0.12 -19.56 11.03
C LEU A 31 1.03 -20.67 11.60
N PRO A 32 0.66 -21.47 12.61
CA PRO A 32 1.51 -22.57 13.09
C PRO A 32 1.87 -23.59 12.00
N GLU A 33 0.97 -23.79 11.03
CA GLU A 33 1.18 -24.71 9.92
C GLU A 33 2.04 -24.09 8.81
N PHE A 34 1.82 -22.82 8.49
CA PHE A 34 2.41 -22.18 7.31
C PHE A 34 3.64 -21.30 7.58
N LEU A 35 3.75 -20.67 8.76
CA LEU A 35 4.88 -19.80 9.12
C LEU A 35 6.09 -20.62 9.60
N LYS A 36 6.65 -21.41 8.68
CA LYS A 36 7.83 -22.26 8.87
C LYS A 36 9.06 -21.68 8.19
N ASP A 37 10.26 -22.10 8.57
CA ASP A 37 11.46 -21.69 7.83
C ASP A 37 11.51 -22.36 6.46
N PHE A 38 12.20 -21.73 5.52
CA PHE A 38 12.37 -22.25 4.16
C PHE A 38 13.49 -23.28 4.14
N PRO A 39 13.32 -24.43 3.47
CA PRO A 39 14.43 -25.33 3.20
C PRO A 39 15.47 -24.62 2.33
N LEU A 40 16.73 -25.00 2.48
CA LEU A 40 17.80 -24.50 1.60
C LEU A 40 17.57 -25.02 0.18
N ALA A 41 17.74 -24.14 -0.81
CA ALA A 41 17.71 -24.53 -2.21
C ALA A 41 18.83 -25.55 -2.48
N GLN A 42 18.45 -26.74 -2.96
CA GLN A 42 19.41 -27.80 -3.26
C GLN A 42 19.84 -27.70 -4.71
N LYS A 43 21.15 -27.89 -4.95
CA LYS A 43 21.66 -27.97 -6.32
C LYS A 43 21.08 -29.23 -6.98
N HIS A 44 20.52 -29.06 -8.17
CA HIS A 44 20.01 -30.19 -8.93
C HIS A 44 21.14 -31.19 -9.25
N PRO A 45 20.93 -32.51 -9.07
CA PRO A 45 21.98 -33.51 -9.23
C PRO A 45 22.45 -33.66 -10.68
N PHE A 46 21.58 -33.33 -11.64
CA PHE A 46 21.90 -33.35 -13.05
C PHE A 46 22.24 -31.93 -13.53
N PRO A 47 23.42 -31.70 -14.12
CA PRO A 47 23.77 -30.40 -14.70
C PRO A 47 22.88 -30.11 -15.90
N TRP A 48 22.59 -28.84 -16.13
CA TRP A 48 21.84 -28.43 -17.32
C TRP A 48 22.68 -28.70 -18.58
N PRO A 49 22.18 -29.45 -19.58
CA PRO A 49 23.01 -29.95 -20.67
C PRO A 49 23.32 -28.90 -21.75
N LYS A 50 22.63 -27.74 -21.73
CA LYS A 50 22.78 -26.69 -22.75
C LYS A 50 23.59 -25.52 -22.22
N LYS A 51 24.29 -24.81 -23.11
CA LYS A 51 24.84 -23.49 -22.80
C LYS A 51 23.68 -22.49 -22.66
N VAL A 52 23.66 -21.76 -21.56
CA VAL A 52 22.73 -20.64 -21.37
C VAL A 52 23.36 -19.40 -22.02
N LYS A 53 22.66 -18.80 -22.99
CA LYS A 53 23.11 -17.53 -23.59
C LYS A 53 23.11 -16.46 -22.50
N LYS A 54 24.21 -15.71 -22.38
CA LYS A 54 24.26 -14.57 -21.46
C LYS A 54 23.28 -13.51 -21.95
N THR A 55 22.41 -13.05 -21.06
CA THR A 55 21.50 -11.93 -21.33
C THR A 55 22.30 -10.63 -21.36
N ASN A 56 22.06 -9.80 -22.39
CA ASN A 56 22.54 -8.42 -22.45
C ASN A 56 21.45 -7.53 -21.87
N TRP A 57 21.63 -7.07 -20.64
CA TRP A 57 20.60 -6.30 -19.93
C TRP A 57 20.46 -4.87 -20.46
N ASP A 58 21.56 -4.26 -20.89
CA ASP A 58 21.55 -2.90 -21.48
C ASP A 58 20.71 -2.88 -22.76
N GLU A 59 20.90 -3.88 -23.63
CA GLU A 59 20.10 -4.03 -24.85
C GLU A 59 18.63 -4.33 -24.54
N ALA A 60 18.36 -5.16 -23.52
CA ALA A 60 17.00 -5.42 -23.07
C ALA A 60 16.32 -4.13 -22.60
N GLU A 61 17.02 -3.27 -21.85
CA GLU A 61 16.49 -2.00 -21.36
C GLU A 61 16.24 -1.00 -22.51
N ILE A 62 17.19 -0.84 -23.43
CA ILE A 62 17.03 0.03 -24.60
C ILE A 62 15.85 -0.41 -25.49
N SER A 63 15.56 -1.71 -25.52
CA SER A 63 14.45 -2.27 -26.32
C SER A 63 13.05 -1.95 -25.77
N LEU A 64 12.94 -1.48 -24.52
CA LEU A 64 11.65 -1.19 -23.88
C LEU A 64 10.97 0.02 -24.52
N LYS A 65 9.73 -0.18 -24.99
CA LYS A 65 8.83 0.89 -25.47
C LYS A 65 7.90 1.32 -24.33
N ILE A 66 8.44 2.10 -23.41
CA ILE A 66 7.76 2.54 -22.20
C ILE A 66 7.84 4.05 -22.05
N ASP A 67 6.94 4.61 -21.24
CA ASP A 67 7.08 5.99 -20.77
C ASP A 67 8.31 6.12 -19.86
N ARG A 68 9.19 7.06 -20.19
CA ARG A 68 10.42 7.38 -19.43
C ARG A 68 10.33 8.75 -18.74
N SER A 69 9.14 9.36 -18.71
CA SER A 69 8.90 10.64 -18.02
C SER A 69 8.96 10.50 -16.50
N VAL A 70 8.66 9.30 -15.97
CA VAL A 70 8.85 8.97 -14.55
C VAL A 70 10.28 8.46 -14.35
N PRO A 71 11.14 9.18 -13.63
CA PRO A 71 12.53 8.79 -13.43
C PRO A 71 12.67 7.63 -12.42
N GLU A 72 13.80 6.95 -12.47
CA GLU A 72 14.20 6.02 -11.40
C GLU A 72 14.47 6.77 -10.09
N VAL A 73 14.26 6.09 -8.96
CA VAL A 73 14.56 6.66 -7.64
C VAL A 73 16.04 6.53 -7.28
N ASP A 74 16.56 7.46 -6.49
CA ASP A 74 17.97 7.51 -6.09
C ASP A 74 18.24 7.03 -4.64
N TRP A 75 17.19 6.93 -3.81
CA TRP A 75 17.30 6.60 -2.38
C TRP A 75 17.24 5.10 -2.07
N LEU A 76 16.93 4.26 -3.06
CA LEU A 76 16.71 2.82 -2.91
C LEU A 76 17.43 2.04 -4.02
N LEU A 77 18.16 0.98 -3.65
CA LEU A 77 18.73 0.03 -4.59
C LEU A 77 17.81 -1.20 -4.73
N PRO A 78 17.59 -1.75 -5.93
CA PRO A 78 16.79 -2.95 -6.10
C PRO A 78 17.57 -4.23 -5.71
N GLY A 79 16.83 -5.32 -5.52
CA GLY A 79 17.34 -6.68 -5.40
C GLY A 79 17.43 -7.22 -3.97
N GLU A 80 17.59 -8.55 -3.88
CA GLU A 80 17.50 -9.30 -2.60
C GLU A 80 18.49 -8.82 -1.53
N LYS A 81 19.70 -8.44 -1.93
CA LYS A 81 20.73 -7.93 -1.00
C LYS A 81 20.31 -6.60 -0.36
N ALA A 82 19.81 -5.67 -1.16
CA ALA A 82 19.35 -4.37 -0.69
C ALA A 82 18.08 -4.50 0.17
N ALA A 83 17.18 -5.43 -0.20
CA ALA A 83 16.01 -5.77 0.58
C ALA A 83 16.38 -6.30 1.98
N ALA A 84 17.35 -7.22 2.05
CA ALA A 84 17.86 -7.77 3.30
C ALA A 84 18.52 -6.71 4.19
N ALA A 85 19.31 -5.81 3.60
CA ALA A 85 19.92 -4.69 4.32
C ALA A 85 18.87 -3.70 4.84
N THR A 86 17.83 -3.43 4.05
CA THR A 86 16.70 -2.58 4.47
C THR A 86 15.93 -3.20 5.64
N LEU A 87 15.68 -4.52 5.57
CA LEU A 87 15.07 -5.25 6.68
C LEU A 87 15.92 -5.18 7.94
N ASP A 88 17.23 -5.43 7.85
CA ASP A 88 18.11 -5.39 9.02
C ASP A 88 18.13 -4.00 9.67
N ARG A 89 18.24 -2.94 8.87
CA ARG A 89 18.13 -1.55 9.36
C ARG A 89 16.81 -1.31 10.08
N PHE A 90 15.69 -1.75 9.51
CA PHE A 90 14.38 -1.62 10.16
C PHE A 90 14.34 -2.36 11.50
N LEU A 91 14.74 -3.64 11.52
CA LEU A 91 14.70 -4.47 12.72
C LEU A 91 15.63 -3.97 13.83
N THR A 92 16.76 -3.34 13.48
CA THR A 92 17.78 -2.90 14.45
C THR A 92 17.62 -1.46 14.90
N LYS A 93 17.10 -0.56 14.05
CA LYS A 93 17.05 0.88 14.34
C LYS A 93 15.65 1.44 14.55
N LYS A 94 14.61 0.82 13.98
CA LYS A 94 13.30 1.46 13.82
C LYS A 94 12.16 0.69 14.47
N LEU A 95 12.23 -0.64 14.47
CA LEU A 95 11.16 -1.52 14.93
C LEU A 95 10.70 -1.21 16.37
N SER A 96 11.60 -0.82 17.28
CA SER A 96 11.23 -0.50 18.67
C SER A 96 10.31 0.73 18.78
N ALA A 97 10.32 1.64 17.82
CA ALA A 97 9.49 2.84 17.81
C ALA A 97 8.38 2.78 16.74
N TYR A 98 8.19 1.63 16.10
CA TYR A 98 7.24 1.51 14.99
C TYR A 98 5.81 1.88 15.42
N ALA A 99 5.34 1.40 16.58
CA ALA A 99 3.97 1.69 17.03
C ALA A 99 3.69 3.20 17.19
N SER A 100 4.64 3.94 17.77
CA SER A 100 4.48 5.37 18.01
C SER A 100 4.75 6.23 16.78
N ARG A 101 5.61 5.79 15.85
CA ARG A 101 6.06 6.62 14.71
C ARG A 101 5.41 6.30 13.37
N ARG A 102 4.80 5.12 13.18
CA ARG A 102 4.28 4.68 11.86
C ARG A 102 3.22 5.57 11.23
N ASN A 103 2.59 6.45 12.02
CA ASN A 103 1.52 7.35 11.57
C ASN A 103 2.00 8.80 11.44
N ASP A 104 3.27 9.07 11.76
CA ASP A 104 3.87 10.40 11.61
C ASP A 104 4.71 10.42 10.32
N PRO A 105 4.27 11.09 9.25
CA PRO A 105 5.00 11.16 7.99
C PRO A 105 6.27 12.02 8.07
N THR A 106 6.52 12.75 9.16
CA THR A 106 7.78 13.48 9.38
C THR A 106 8.86 12.62 10.03
N GLU A 107 8.50 11.42 10.49
CA GLU A 107 9.38 10.50 11.17
C GLU A 107 9.82 9.35 10.24
N ASP A 108 11.07 8.92 10.36
CA ASP A 108 11.52 7.68 9.72
C ASP A 108 11.04 6.46 10.54
N GLY A 109 9.72 6.25 10.59
CA GLY A 109 9.06 5.25 11.43
C GLY A 109 8.76 3.91 10.75
N VAL A 110 8.74 3.87 9.41
CA VAL A 110 8.25 2.71 8.63
C VAL A 110 9.37 1.80 8.11
N SER A 111 9.06 0.60 7.64
CA SER A 111 10.11 -0.36 7.20
C SER A 111 10.78 -0.02 5.88
N ASN A 112 10.10 0.73 5.01
CA ASN A 112 10.47 0.92 3.60
C ASN A 112 10.63 -0.39 2.81
N LEU A 113 9.92 -1.45 3.24
CA LEU A 113 9.98 -2.76 2.59
C LEU A 113 8.99 -2.94 1.43
N SER A 114 8.01 -2.06 1.27
CA SER A 114 6.93 -2.26 0.31
C SER A 114 7.39 -2.38 -1.16
N PRO A 115 8.39 -1.62 -1.67
CA PRO A 115 8.91 -1.87 -3.03
C PRO A 115 9.50 -3.27 -3.20
N TYR A 116 10.27 -3.73 -2.21
CA TYR A 116 10.87 -5.07 -2.24
C TYR A 116 9.84 -6.19 -2.12
N LEU A 117 8.81 -5.99 -1.30
CA LEU A 117 7.71 -6.94 -1.12
C LEU A 117 6.86 -7.05 -2.39
N HIS A 118 6.59 -5.92 -3.05
CA HIS A 118 5.85 -5.86 -4.31
C HIS A 118 6.52 -6.71 -5.40
N PHE A 119 7.81 -6.45 -5.66
CA PHE A 119 8.59 -7.19 -6.67
C PHE A 119 9.07 -8.59 -6.24
N GLY A 120 8.70 -9.05 -5.03
CA GLY A 120 9.14 -10.36 -4.52
C GLY A 120 10.65 -10.46 -4.25
N GLN A 121 11.34 -9.32 -4.12
CA GLN A 121 12.77 -9.26 -3.79
C GLN A 121 13.05 -9.62 -2.32
N ILE A 122 12.01 -9.67 -1.49
CA ILE A 122 12.06 -10.28 -0.16
C ILE A 122 10.74 -10.96 0.17
N SER A 123 10.80 -12.15 0.74
CA SER A 123 9.61 -12.85 1.22
C SER A 123 9.06 -12.22 2.50
N ALA A 124 7.75 -11.92 2.54
CA ALA A 124 7.09 -11.48 3.77
C ALA A 124 7.16 -12.52 4.90
N GLN A 125 7.14 -13.81 4.55
CA GLN A 125 7.37 -14.89 5.51
C GLN A 125 8.76 -14.80 6.12
N ARG A 126 9.80 -14.51 5.32
CA ARG A 126 11.15 -14.27 5.82
C ARG A 126 11.18 -13.06 6.76
N VAL A 127 10.51 -11.96 6.41
CA VAL A 127 10.38 -10.78 7.28
C VAL A 127 9.74 -11.15 8.63
N ALA A 128 8.60 -11.85 8.61
CA ALA A 128 7.89 -12.29 9.81
C ALA A 128 8.76 -13.21 10.70
N LEU A 129 9.47 -14.17 10.10
CA LEU A 129 10.38 -15.07 10.83
C LEU A 129 11.53 -14.32 11.50
N GLN A 130 12.14 -13.34 10.82
CA GLN A 130 13.23 -12.55 11.38
C GLN A 130 12.74 -11.66 12.54
N LEU A 131 11.56 -11.07 12.40
CA LEU A 131 10.96 -10.25 13.43
C LEU A 131 10.58 -11.06 14.69
N LYS A 132 10.11 -12.32 14.54
CA LYS A 132 9.87 -13.21 15.69
C LYS A 132 11.11 -13.41 16.57
N LYS A 133 12.31 -13.37 15.99
CA LYS A 133 13.59 -13.52 16.71
C LYS A 133 14.03 -12.27 17.47
N LYS A 134 13.45 -11.09 17.18
CA LYS A 134 13.86 -9.82 17.82
C LYS A 134 13.16 -9.62 19.16
N LYS A 135 13.88 -9.14 20.17
CA LYS A 135 13.32 -8.73 21.46
C LYS A 135 13.06 -7.21 21.44
N VAL A 136 11.80 -6.84 21.22
CA VAL A 136 11.30 -5.46 21.18
C VAL A 136 9.95 -5.41 21.89
N ASN A 137 9.42 -4.21 22.15
CA ASN A 137 8.09 -4.08 22.77
C ASN A 137 7.02 -4.78 21.91
N LYS A 138 6.04 -5.37 22.60
CA LYS A 138 4.99 -6.18 21.98
C LYS A 138 4.12 -5.34 21.04
N GLU A 139 3.82 -4.11 21.40
CA GLU A 139 2.97 -3.22 20.61
C GLU A 139 3.53 -2.97 19.19
N SER A 140 4.82 -2.63 19.08
CA SER A 140 5.46 -2.42 17.78
C SER A 140 5.62 -3.71 16.99
N LYS A 141 5.89 -4.82 17.68
CA LYS A 141 6.01 -6.14 17.06
C LYS A 141 4.69 -6.59 16.44
N ASP A 142 3.64 -6.58 17.26
CA ASP A 142 2.30 -7.04 16.87
C ASP A 142 1.68 -6.07 15.86
N GLY A 143 1.90 -4.76 16.03
CA GLY A 143 1.48 -3.74 15.08
C GLY A 143 2.09 -3.94 13.70
N PHE A 144 3.39 -4.24 13.61
CA PHE A 144 4.02 -4.50 12.30
C PHE A 144 3.57 -5.84 11.69
N LEU A 145 3.39 -6.88 12.50
CA LEU A 145 2.90 -8.18 12.03
C LEU A 145 1.44 -8.12 11.54
N GLU A 146 0.59 -7.29 12.15
CA GLU A 146 -0.77 -7.03 11.68
C GLU A 146 -0.75 -6.44 10.26
N GLU A 147 0.08 -5.42 10.00
CA GLU A 147 0.19 -4.80 8.68
C GLU A 147 0.84 -5.76 7.65
N LEU A 148 1.92 -6.45 8.02
CA LEU A 148 2.66 -7.35 7.13
C LEU A 148 1.88 -8.59 6.72
N ILE A 149 1.10 -9.16 7.64
CA ILE A 149 0.41 -10.44 7.45
C ILE A 149 -1.08 -10.19 7.22
N VAL A 150 -1.79 -9.69 8.23
CA VAL A 150 -3.27 -9.65 8.19
C VAL A 150 -3.75 -8.66 7.14
N ARG A 151 -3.23 -7.43 7.13
CA ARG A 151 -3.66 -6.39 6.20
C ARG A 151 -3.24 -6.72 4.77
N ARG A 152 -1.99 -7.13 4.58
CA ARG A 152 -1.46 -7.49 3.26
C ARG A 152 -2.20 -8.68 2.64
N GLU A 153 -2.42 -9.76 3.40
CA GLU A 153 -3.11 -10.96 2.90
C GLU A 153 -4.63 -10.74 2.79
N LEU A 154 -5.20 -9.78 3.54
CA LEU A 154 -6.57 -9.32 3.30
C LEU A 154 -6.72 -8.62 1.94
N SER A 155 -5.69 -7.89 1.49
CA SER A 155 -5.70 -7.28 0.17
C SER A 155 -5.74 -8.34 -0.93
N ASP A 156 -4.89 -9.37 -0.83
CA ASP A 156 -4.90 -10.51 -1.74
C ASP A 156 -6.27 -11.25 -1.69
N ASN A 157 -6.84 -11.44 -0.50
CA ASN A 157 -8.18 -12.02 -0.35
C ASN A 157 -9.26 -11.22 -1.09
N PHE A 158 -9.25 -9.89 -0.98
CA PHE A 158 -10.23 -9.04 -1.65
C PHE A 158 -10.10 -9.15 -3.17
N CYS A 159 -8.90 -8.94 -3.73
CA CYS A 159 -8.68 -9.01 -5.17
C CYS A 159 -8.91 -10.43 -5.74
N PHE A 160 -8.63 -11.48 -4.97
CA PHE A 160 -8.87 -12.86 -5.39
C PHE A 160 -10.37 -13.21 -5.48
N TYR A 161 -11.18 -12.75 -4.53
CA TYR A 161 -12.61 -13.08 -4.46
C TYR A 161 -13.54 -12.02 -5.03
N ASN A 162 -13.01 -10.89 -5.51
CA ASN A 162 -13.81 -9.81 -6.09
C ASN A 162 -13.27 -9.43 -7.47
N PRO A 163 -13.91 -9.86 -8.58
CA PRO A 163 -13.47 -9.50 -9.92
C PRO A 163 -13.59 -8.00 -10.23
N ASP A 164 -14.40 -7.27 -9.45
CA ASP A 164 -14.59 -5.81 -9.57
C ASP A 164 -13.77 -5.05 -8.50
N TYR A 165 -12.60 -5.57 -8.12
CA TYR A 165 -11.77 -5.00 -7.03
C TYR A 165 -11.33 -3.55 -7.27
N ASP A 166 -11.28 -3.13 -8.53
CA ASP A 166 -10.87 -1.82 -9.04
C ASP A 166 -12.06 -0.97 -9.54
N ARG A 167 -13.30 -1.38 -9.23
CA ARG A 167 -14.53 -0.69 -9.66
C ARG A 167 -15.43 -0.36 -8.48
N PHE A 168 -16.29 0.63 -8.67
CA PHE A 168 -17.32 1.02 -7.69
C PHE A 168 -18.21 -0.16 -7.26
N ALA A 169 -18.52 -1.07 -8.20
CA ALA A 169 -19.30 -2.28 -7.93
C ALA A 169 -18.63 -3.21 -6.90
N GLY A 170 -17.31 -3.12 -6.72
CA GLY A 170 -16.56 -3.89 -5.72
C GLY A 170 -16.69 -3.39 -4.28
N PHE A 171 -17.21 -2.17 -4.08
CA PHE A 171 -17.42 -1.61 -2.75
C PHE A 171 -18.52 -2.36 -1.97
N PRO A 172 -18.52 -2.35 -0.63
CA PRO A 172 -19.63 -2.92 0.13
C PRO A 172 -20.94 -2.17 -0.15
N GLU A 173 -22.07 -2.89 -0.11
CA GLU A 173 -23.40 -2.32 -0.44
C GLU A 173 -23.74 -1.05 0.33
N TRP A 174 -23.36 -0.98 1.62
CA TRP A 174 -23.59 0.21 2.44
C TRP A 174 -22.85 1.45 1.91
N ALA A 175 -21.64 1.25 1.36
CA ALA A 175 -20.83 2.31 0.80
C ALA A 175 -21.37 2.74 -0.56
N GLN A 176 -21.76 1.78 -1.41
CA GLN A 176 -22.40 2.08 -2.69
C GLN A 176 -23.68 2.91 -2.48
N LYS A 177 -24.52 2.50 -1.53
CA LYS A 177 -25.76 3.22 -1.18
C LYS A 177 -25.48 4.65 -0.74
N THR A 178 -24.61 4.84 0.26
CA THR A 178 -24.36 6.18 0.79
C THR A 178 -23.69 7.08 -0.25
N LEU A 179 -22.77 6.57 -1.06
CA LEU A 179 -22.15 7.36 -2.13
C LEU A 179 -23.16 7.74 -3.22
N ASN A 180 -24.10 6.85 -3.56
CA ASN A 180 -25.18 7.15 -4.50
C ASN A 180 -26.12 8.25 -3.99
N GLU A 181 -26.48 8.21 -2.70
CA GLU A 181 -27.32 9.23 -2.06
C GLU A 181 -26.69 10.63 -2.11
N HIS A 182 -25.35 10.71 -2.11
CA HIS A 182 -24.59 11.96 -2.10
C HIS A 182 -24.04 12.40 -3.47
N ARG A 183 -24.40 11.71 -4.58
CA ARG A 183 -23.94 12.09 -5.94
C ARG A 183 -24.38 13.50 -6.37
N GLY A 184 -25.48 14.01 -5.82
CA GLY A 184 -26.02 15.33 -6.15
C GLY A 184 -25.38 16.47 -5.34
N ASP A 185 -24.56 16.18 -4.33
CA ASP A 185 -24.01 17.20 -3.45
C ASP A 185 -23.08 18.14 -4.19
N LYS A 186 -23.12 19.44 -3.90
CA LYS A 186 -22.17 20.38 -4.51
C LYS A 186 -20.75 20.10 -4.01
N ARG A 187 -19.81 19.90 -4.94
CA ARG A 187 -18.36 19.82 -4.65
C ARG A 187 -17.82 21.23 -4.56
N GLU A 188 -17.04 21.53 -3.52
CA GLU A 188 -16.41 22.85 -3.35
C GLU A 188 -15.31 23.07 -4.40
N TYR A 189 -14.56 22.00 -4.71
CA TYR A 189 -13.50 22.00 -5.71
C TYR A 189 -13.68 20.81 -6.66
N LEU A 190 -13.27 20.99 -7.90
CA LEU A 190 -13.14 19.93 -8.90
C LEU A 190 -11.80 20.13 -9.59
N TYR A 191 -10.96 19.10 -9.56
CA TYR A 191 -9.64 19.13 -10.21
C TYR A 191 -9.59 18.14 -11.37
N SER A 192 -8.89 18.51 -12.43
CA SER A 192 -8.54 17.58 -13.49
C SER A 192 -7.48 16.59 -13.02
N LEU A 193 -7.33 15.48 -13.74
CA LEU A 193 -6.23 14.53 -13.54
C LEU A 193 -4.86 15.23 -13.56
N GLU A 194 -4.63 16.14 -14.51
CA GLU A 194 -3.36 16.90 -14.62
C GLU A 194 -3.11 17.76 -13.39
N GLN A 195 -4.14 18.43 -12.85
CA GLN A 195 -4.00 19.23 -11.63
C GLN A 195 -3.70 18.37 -10.40
N PHE A 196 -4.31 17.18 -10.30
CA PHE A 196 -3.95 16.22 -9.27
C PHE A 196 -2.52 15.70 -9.46
N GLU A 197 -2.17 15.29 -10.68
CA GLU A 197 -0.84 14.74 -11.01
C GLU A 197 0.29 15.71 -10.67
N ASP A 198 0.11 16.99 -11.01
CA ASP A 198 1.08 18.06 -10.78
C ASP A 198 1.08 18.63 -9.35
N GLY A 199 0.22 18.14 -8.46
CA GLY A 199 0.12 18.70 -7.10
C GLY A 199 -0.38 20.15 -7.08
N LYS A 200 -1.36 20.50 -7.92
CA LYS A 200 -1.90 21.86 -8.10
C LYS A 200 -3.30 22.01 -7.51
N THR A 201 -3.47 21.61 -6.26
CA THR A 201 -4.71 21.84 -5.50
C THR A 201 -4.57 23.03 -4.54
N HIS A 202 -5.67 23.45 -3.93
CA HIS A 202 -5.69 24.45 -2.86
C HIS A 202 -5.07 23.95 -1.54
N ASP A 203 -4.81 22.65 -1.38
CA ASP A 203 -4.35 22.04 -0.14
C ASP A 203 -2.88 21.64 -0.24
N ASP A 204 -2.01 22.43 0.39
CA ASP A 204 -0.57 22.20 0.37
C ASP A 204 -0.14 20.86 0.99
N LEU A 205 -0.90 20.31 1.95
CA LEU A 205 -0.60 18.98 2.49
C LEU A 205 -0.91 17.89 1.45
N TRP A 206 -1.99 18.06 0.69
CA TRP A 206 -2.31 17.15 -0.41
C TRP A 206 -1.25 17.23 -1.51
N ASN A 207 -0.88 18.45 -1.91
CA ASN A 207 0.17 18.71 -2.90
C ASN A 207 1.51 18.11 -2.45
N ALA A 208 1.89 18.29 -1.18
CA ALA A 208 3.11 17.71 -0.62
C ALA A 208 3.10 16.18 -0.66
N ALA A 209 1.96 15.54 -0.36
CA ALA A 209 1.82 14.09 -0.44
C ALA A 209 1.94 13.57 -1.88
N GLN A 210 1.29 14.26 -2.82
CA GLN A 210 1.44 13.99 -4.25
C GLN A 210 2.90 14.10 -4.69
N MET A 211 3.61 15.17 -4.29
CA MET A 211 5.00 15.36 -4.68
C MET A 211 5.96 14.37 -4.01
N GLU A 212 5.68 13.92 -2.78
CA GLU A 212 6.40 12.78 -2.20
C GLU A 212 6.26 11.55 -3.12
N MET A 213 5.04 11.22 -3.57
CA MET A 213 4.82 10.10 -4.47
C MET A 213 5.57 10.27 -5.80
N VAL A 214 5.46 11.44 -6.45
CA VAL A 214 6.06 11.71 -7.77
C VAL A 214 7.59 11.66 -7.72
N HIS A 215 8.22 12.28 -6.71
CA HIS A 215 9.69 12.37 -6.64
C HIS A 215 10.32 11.16 -5.95
N ARG A 216 9.69 10.64 -4.90
CA ARG A 216 10.25 9.56 -4.09
C ARG A 216 9.83 8.18 -4.58
N GLY A 217 8.77 8.09 -5.38
CA GLY A 217 8.14 6.82 -5.76
C GLY A 217 7.57 6.04 -4.58
N LYS A 218 7.37 6.71 -3.43
CA LYS A 218 6.86 6.12 -2.19
C LYS A 218 6.22 7.14 -1.27
N MET A 219 4.90 7.32 -1.34
CA MET A 219 4.16 8.18 -0.39
C MET A 219 4.08 7.53 1.00
N HIS A 220 4.15 8.32 2.07
CA HIS A 220 3.95 7.82 3.42
C HIS A 220 2.54 7.23 3.60
N GLY A 221 2.44 6.03 4.20
CA GLY A 221 1.17 5.27 4.26
C GLY A 221 0.04 5.99 4.98
N TYR A 222 0.34 6.84 5.98
CA TYR A 222 -0.67 7.69 6.61
C TYR A 222 -1.28 8.69 5.63
N LEU A 223 -0.46 9.27 4.75
CA LEU A 223 -0.89 10.27 3.79
C LEU A 223 -1.53 9.67 2.54
N ARG A 224 -1.23 8.42 2.17
CA ARG A 224 -2.02 7.71 1.14
C ARG A 224 -3.52 7.70 1.45
N MET A 225 -3.87 7.51 2.73
CA MET A 225 -5.27 7.57 3.19
C MET A 225 -5.86 8.97 3.05
N TYR A 226 -5.11 10.01 3.43
CA TYR A 226 -5.52 11.41 3.29
C TYR A 226 -5.72 11.77 1.82
N TRP A 227 -4.72 11.48 1.01
CA TRP A 227 -4.63 11.74 -0.41
C TRP A 227 -5.80 11.15 -1.19
N ALA A 228 -6.06 9.85 -1.05
CA ALA A 228 -7.15 9.18 -1.77
C ALA A 228 -8.55 9.67 -1.33
N LYS A 229 -8.71 10.03 -0.05
CA LYS A 229 -9.97 10.61 0.45
C LYS A 229 -10.25 11.99 -0.11
N LYS A 230 -9.21 12.80 -0.33
CA LYS A 230 -9.35 14.11 -0.94
C LYS A 230 -9.65 14.04 -2.43
N ILE A 231 -9.14 13.03 -3.14
CA ILE A 231 -9.55 12.77 -4.52
C ILE A 231 -11.07 12.55 -4.58
N LEU A 232 -11.64 11.70 -3.71
CA LEU A 232 -13.10 11.53 -3.62
C LEU A 232 -13.84 12.85 -3.33
N GLU A 233 -13.27 13.73 -2.52
CA GLU A 233 -13.89 15.02 -2.19
C GLU A 233 -13.89 16.00 -3.38
N TRP A 234 -12.92 15.88 -4.29
CA TRP A 234 -12.62 16.88 -5.32
C TRP A 234 -12.70 16.34 -6.76
N THR A 235 -13.41 15.22 -6.96
CA THR A 235 -13.82 14.72 -8.29
C THR A 235 -15.34 14.77 -8.46
N GLY A 236 -15.80 14.65 -9.71
CA GLY A 236 -17.21 14.66 -10.08
C GLY A 236 -17.98 13.43 -9.59
N SER A 237 -17.33 12.27 -9.48
CA SER A 237 -17.96 11.05 -8.95
C SER A 237 -16.99 10.13 -8.19
N PRO A 238 -17.52 9.14 -7.43
CA PRO A 238 -16.70 8.10 -6.81
C PRO A 238 -15.95 7.21 -7.82
N GLU A 239 -16.52 6.99 -9.02
CA GLU A 239 -15.86 6.25 -10.10
C GLU A 239 -14.64 7.01 -10.62
N GLU A 240 -14.81 8.30 -10.92
CA GLU A 240 -13.72 9.18 -11.33
C GLU A 240 -12.65 9.25 -10.22
N ALA A 241 -13.07 9.34 -8.96
CA ALA A 241 -12.15 9.32 -7.83
C ALA A 241 -11.28 8.07 -7.78
N LEU A 242 -11.92 6.91 -8.00
CA LEU A 242 -11.27 5.61 -8.00
C LEU A 242 -10.28 5.49 -9.18
N GLU A 243 -10.70 5.91 -10.37
CA GLU A 243 -9.87 5.90 -11.58
C GLU A 243 -8.63 6.79 -11.42
N VAL A 244 -8.81 8.06 -11.00
CA VAL A 244 -7.70 8.99 -10.76
C VAL A 244 -6.74 8.45 -9.70
N ALA A 245 -7.27 7.94 -8.58
CA ALA A 245 -6.43 7.42 -7.51
C ALA A 245 -5.64 6.17 -7.94
N ILE A 246 -6.25 5.26 -8.70
CA ILE A 246 -5.56 4.06 -9.21
C ILE A 246 -4.48 4.47 -10.21
N LEU A 247 -4.81 5.34 -11.17
CA LEU A 247 -3.87 5.75 -12.21
C LEU A 247 -2.62 6.41 -11.62
N LEU A 248 -2.79 7.35 -10.67
CA LEU A 248 -1.66 8.02 -10.04
C LEU A 248 -0.84 7.09 -9.15
N ASN A 249 -1.49 6.22 -8.35
CA ASN A 249 -0.80 5.22 -7.54
C ASN A 249 0.02 4.27 -8.43
N ASP A 250 -0.59 3.74 -9.49
CA ASP A 250 0.05 2.75 -10.37
C ASP A 250 1.11 3.37 -11.28
N LYS A 251 1.06 4.68 -11.55
CA LYS A 251 2.08 5.40 -12.30
C LYS A 251 3.33 5.66 -11.46
N TYR A 252 3.17 6.14 -10.23
CA TYR A 252 4.29 6.70 -9.45
C TYR A 252 4.78 5.82 -8.30
N GLU A 253 3.92 5.00 -7.67
CA GLU A 253 4.35 4.17 -6.54
C GLU A 253 5.19 2.98 -7.01
N LEU A 254 6.39 2.82 -6.45
CA LEU A 254 7.22 1.62 -6.67
C LEU A 254 6.55 0.34 -6.15
N ASP A 255 5.58 0.49 -5.25
CA ASP A 255 4.74 -0.59 -4.72
C ASP A 255 3.29 -0.52 -5.21
N GLY A 256 3.03 0.26 -6.27
CA GLY A 256 1.74 0.30 -6.98
C GLY A 256 1.51 -0.90 -7.90
N ARG A 257 0.40 -0.94 -8.65
CA ARG A 257 -0.04 -2.09 -9.46
C ARG A 257 -0.10 -3.38 -8.64
N ASP A 258 -0.61 -3.23 -7.43
CA ASP A 258 -0.54 -4.23 -6.37
C ASP A 258 -1.89 -4.33 -5.67
N THR A 259 -2.24 -5.53 -5.19
CA THR A 259 -3.46 -5.78 -4.40
C THR A 259 -3.60 -4.79 -3.24
N ASN A 260 -2.49 -4.43 -2.60
CA ASN A 260 -2.49 -3.43 -1.51
C ASN A 260 -2.83 -2.03 -2.00
N GLY A 261 -2.43 -1.65 -3.22
CA GLY A 261 -2.80 -0.38 -3.83
C GLY A 261 -4.30 -0.31 -4.08
N TYR A 262 -4.85 -1.28 -4.82
CA TYR A 262 -6.30 -1.33 -5.12
C TYR A 262 -7.14 -1.34 -3.83
N VAL A 263 -6.77 -2.15 -2.84
CA VAL A 263 -7.52 -2.27 -1.58
C VAL A 263 -7.33 -1.05 -0.69
N GLY A 264 -6.15 -0.43 -0.66
CA GLY A 264 -5.90 0.82 0.06
C GLY A 264 -6.74 1.99 -0.48
N ILE A 265 -6.87 2.06 -1.81
CA ILE A 265 -7.72 3.05 -2.48
C ILE A 265 -9.20 2.72 -2.23
N ALA A 266 -9.62 1.47 -2.40
CA ALA A 266 -11.00 1.06 -2.14
C ALA A 266 -11.42 1.21 -0.67
N TRP A 267 -10.48 1.07 0.28
CA TRP A 267 -10.69 1.42 1.69
C TRP A 267 -10.91 2.93 1.86
N SER A 268 -10.12 3.74 1.15
CA SER A 268 -10.16 5.21 1.25
C SER A 268 -11.42 5.80 0.62
N VAL A 269 -11.77 5.38 -0.59
CA VAL A 269 -12.86 5.91 -1.42
C VAL A 269 -14.18 5.18 -1.15
N GLY A 270 -14.12 3.85 -1.04
CA GLY A 270 -15.31 2.97 -0.98
C GLY A 270 -15.55 2.30 0.36
N GLY A 271 -14.76 2.57 1.40
CA GLY A 271 -14.95 1.99 2.73
C GLY A 271 -14.77 0.46 2.79
N VAL A 272 -14.12 -0.15 1.80
CA VAL A 272 -13.76 -1.57 1.82
C VAL A 272 -12.95 -1.87 3.08
N HIS A 273 -13.36 -2.88 3.85
CA HIS A 273 -12.75 -3.24 5.15
C HIS A 273 -12.81 -2.17 6.25
N ASP A 274 -13.61 -1.11 6.06
CA ASP A 274 -13.95 -0.15 7.11
C ASP A 274 -15.42 -0.30 7.54
N ARG A 275 -15.82 0.53 8.50
CA ARG A 275 -17.21 0.69 8.94
C ARG A 275 -17.79 2.01 8.46
N ALA A 276 -19.11 2.15 8.51
CA ALA A 276 -19.79 3.41 8.33
C ALA A 276 -19.43 4.43 9.43
N TRP A 277 -19.25 5.69 9.04
CA TRP A 277 -18.97 6.84 9.89
C TRP A 277 -20.16 7.81 9.91
N LYS A 278 -20.02 8.90 10.68
CA LYS A 278 -21.01 9.99 10.68
C LYS A 278 -21.17 10.53 9.26
N GLU A 279 -22.42 10.64 8.84
CA GLU A 279 -22.80 11.09 7.50
C GLU A 279 -22.40 12.55 7.27
N ARG A 280 -21.88 12.84 6.07
CA ARG A 280 -21.40 14.17 5.65
C ARG A 280 -21.68 14.36 4.16
N PRO A 281 -21.81 15.62 3.68
CA PRO A 281 -21.88 15.88 2.25
C PRO A 281 -20.70 15.24 1.50
N ILE A 282 -20.96 14.83 0.26
CA ILE A 282 -20.04 14.15 -0.67
C ILE A 282 -19.64 12.74 -0.23
N PHE A 283 -19.14 12.58 1.00
CA PHE A 283 -18.66 11.30 1.52
C PHE A 283 -19.78 10.34 1.92
N GLY A 284 -20.97 10.85 2.23
CA GLY A 284 -21.95 10.10 3.00
C GLY A 284 -21.31 9.54 4.26
N LYS A 285 -21.35 8.22 4.41
CA LYS A 285 -20.79 7.50 5.58
C LYS A 285 -19.36 6.99 5.39
N ILE A 286 -18.68 7.34 4.30
CA ILE A 286 -17.25 7.05 4.15
C ILE A 286 -16.45 7.83 5.20
N ARG A 287 -15.40 7.21 5.75
CA ARG A 287 -14.53 7.86 6.75
C ARG A 287 -13.92 9.13 6.15
N TYR A 288 -14.13 10.27 6.81
CA TYR A 288 -13.50 11.53 6.46
C TYR A 288 -12.16 11.74 7.17
N MET A 289 -11.22 12.42 6.51
CA MET A 289 -9.99 12.93 7.09
C MET A 289 -9.86 14.43 6.75
N SER A 290 -9.68 15.26 7.78
CA SER A 290 -9.53 16.72 7.63
C SER A 290 -8.07 17.14 7.77
N TYR A 291 -7.71 18.24 7.11
CA TYR A 291 -6.42 18.92 7.30
C TYR A 291 -6.15 19.20 8.78
N GLY A 292 -7.13 19.77 9.49
CA GLY A 292 -7.02 20.02 10.93
C GLY A 292 -6.78 18.75 11.76
N GLY A 293 -7.35 17.61 11.36
CA GLY A 293 -7.10 16.32 11.98
C GLY A 293 -5.69 15.79 11.74
N CYS A 294 -5.07 16.11 10.60
CA CYS A 294 -3.65 15.83 10.33
C CYS A 294 -2.74 16.74 11.18
N LYS A 295 -3.04 18.04 11.24
CA LYS A 295 -2.30 19.03 12.05
C LYS A 295 -2.28 18.70 13.54
N ALA A 296 -3.31 18.03 14.05
CA ALA A 296 -3.37 17.56 15.43
C ALA A 296 -2.51 16.31 15.71
N LYS A 297 -1.97 15.65 14.68
CA LYS A 297 -1.26 14.37 14.80
C LYS A 297 0.22 14.42 14.48
N PHE A 298 0.66 15.32 13.60
CA PHE A 298 2.06 15.48 13.21
C PHE A 298 2.34 16.91 12.73
N ASP A 299 3.61 17.25 12.55
CA ASP A 299 4.02 18.55 12.02
C ASP A 299 3.79 18.65 10.50
N VAL A 300 2.56 19.05 10.15
CA VAL A 300 2.14 19.26 8.75
C VAL A 300 3.03 20.26 8.03
N ASN A 301 3.48 21.34 8.70
CA ASN A 301 4.28 22.36 8.05
C ASN A 301 5.69 21.84 7.71
N SER A 302 6.28 21.04 8.59
CA SER A 302 7.55 20.36 8.33
C SER A 302 7.45 19.42 7.13
N TYR A 303 6.38 18.62 7.06
CA TYR A 303 6.15 17.71 5.94
C TYR A 303 5.94 18.47 4.61
N ILE A 304 5.14 19.54 4.61
CA ILE A 304 4.92 20.39 3.43
C ILE A 304 6.24 20.99 2.95
N LYS A 305 7.00 21.60 3.88
CA LYS A 305 8.29 22.22 3.56
C LYS A 305 9.27 21.22 2.96
N HIS A 306 9.27 19.96 3.42
CA HIS A 306 10.18 18.96 2.90
C HIS A 306 9.88 18.52 1.46
N ASN A 307 8.60 18.47 1.07
CA ASN A 307 8.17 17.89 -0.20
C ASN A 307 7.80 18.91 -1.28
N LEU A 308 7.64 20.20 -0.93
CA LEU A 308 7.37 21.28 -1.88
C LEU A 308 8.54 22.27 -2.05
N SER A 309 9.66 22.06 -1.35
CA SER A 309 10.87 22.89 -1.50
C SER A 309 11.72 22.50 -2.68
#